data_AF-A0A2A6D333-F1
#
_entry.id   AF-A0A2A6D333-F1
#
_cell.length_a   1.000
_cell.length_b   1.000
_cell.length_c   1.000
_cell.angle_alpha   90.00
_cell.angle_beta   90.00
_cell.angle_gamma   90.00
#
_symmetry.space_group_name_H-M   'P 1'
#
loop_
_entity.id
_entity.type
_entity.pdbx_description
1 polymer ?
#
loop_
_entity_poly.entity_id
_entity_poly.type
_entity_poly.pdbx_seq_one_letter_code
_entity_poly.pdbx_strand_id
1 'polypeptide(L)' 'SRPKTACGYVKHIYTRHRMSLHTAGINYLLCSCGLRATSNSSFTREHSEKCDGHEFKIIRLRSKWKVKLENVAD' A
#
# COMPACT_ATOMS: atom_id res chain seq x y z
N SER A 1 16.61 -4.70 0.12
CA SER A 1 16.22 -3.96 1.33
C SER A 1 14.77 -3.53 1.24
N ARG A 2 13.98 -3.73 2.30
CA ARG A 2 12.60 -3.22 2.40
C ARG A 2 12.65 -1.70 2.54
N PRO A 3 11.85 -0.93 1.78
CA PRO A 3 11.91 0.52 1.85
C PRO A 3 11.47 1.00 3.23
N LYS A 4 12.24 1.94 3.78
CA LYS A 4 12.00 2.53 5.09
C LYS A 4 10.89 3.57 5.09
N THR A 5 10.48 4.06 3.92
CA THR A 5 9.45 5.09 3.81
C THR A 5 8.24 4.63 3.06
N ALA A 6 7.08 5.20 3.38
CA ALA A 6 5.83 4.90 2.69
C ALA A 6 5.92 5.26 1.19
N CYS A 7 6.47 6.42 0.85
CA CYS A 7 6.78 6.80 -0.55
C CYS A 7 7.73 5.80 -1.21
N GLY A 8 8.79 5.41 -0.51
CA GLY A 8 9.72 4.38 -0.97
C GLY A 8 9.04 3.04 -1.22
N TYR A 9 8.02 2.70 -0.42
CA TYR A 9 7.22 1.50 -0.59
C TYR A 9 6.32 1.56 -1.83
N VAL A 10 5.62 2.67 -2.07
CA VAL A 10 4.85 2.86 -3.31
C VAL A 10 5.76 2.74 -4.53
N LYS A 11 6.89 3.45 -4.53
CA LYS A 11 7.87 3.40 -5.62
C LYS A 11 8.45 2.00 -5.80
N HIS A 12 8.74 1.29 -4.72
CA HIS A 12 9.23 -0.09 -4.77
C HIS A 12 8.22 -1.04 -5.42
N ILE A 13 6.94 -0.99 -5.01
CA ILE A 13 5.89 -1.84 -5.59
C ILE A 13 5.74 -1.57 -7.08
N TYR A 14 5.71 -0.29 -7.46
CA TYR A 14 5.63 0.09 -8.87
C TYR A 14 6.87 -0.36 -9.68
N THR A 15 8.08 -0.08 -9.19
CA THR A 15 9.32 -0.34 -9.94
C THR A 15 9.73 -1.81 -9.97
N ARG A 16 9.54 -2.55 -8.88
CA ARG A 16 9.95 -3.95 -8.75
C ARG A 16 8.89 -4.94 -9.20
N HIS A 17 7.62 -4.64 -8.92
CA HIS A 17 6.53 -5.56 -9.23
C HIS A 17 5.69 -5.10 -10.43
N ARG A 18 5.93 -3.90 -10.97
CA ARG A 18 5.10 -3.31 -12.05
C ARG A 18 3.61 -3.30 -11.71
N MET A 19 3.31 -3.14 -10.41
CA MET A 19 1.96 -3.19 -9.85
C MET A 19 1.63 -1.89 -9.13
N SER A 20 0.34 -1.60 -9.03
CA SER A 20 -0.18 -0.56 -8.14
C SER A 20 -0.37 -1.13 -6.72
N LEU A 21 -0.48 -0.27 -5.69
CA LEU A 21 -0.80 -0.74 -4.34
C LEU A 21 -2.12 -1.53 -4.33
N HIS A 22 -3.13 -1.05 -5.06
CA HIS A 22 -4.42 -1.71 -5.16
C HIS A 22 -4.27 -3.13 -5.74
N THR A 23 -3.53 -3.29 -6.84
CA THR A 23 -3.24 -4.59 -7.44
C THR A 23 -2.48 -5.50 -6.48
N ALA A 24 -1.63 -4.95 -5.62
CA ALA A 24 -0.93 -5.66 -4.56
C ALA A 24 -1.80 -5.98 -3.32
N GLY A 25 -3.11 -5.72 -3.36
CA GLY A 25 -4.03 -5.95 -2.24
C GLY A 25 -3.90 -4.91 -1.11
N ILE A 26 -3.27 -3.77 -1.39
CA ILE A 26 -3.02 -2.69 -0.43
C ILE A 26 -3.97 -1.54 -0.73
N ASN A 27 -4.77 -1.15 0.26
CA ASN A 27 -5.72 -0.04 0.15
C ASN A 27 -4.98 1.30 0.21
N TYR A 28 -4.22 1.51 1.28
CA TYR A 28 -3.37 2.69 1.46
C TYR A 28 -2.24 2.41 2.47
N LEU A 29 -1.20 3.22 2.41
CA LEU A 29 -0.15 3.29 3.43
C LEU A 29 -0.47 4.42 4.38
N LEU A 30 -0.55 4.14 5.68
CA LEU A 30 -0.82 5.12 6.73
C LEU A 30 0.49 5.50 7.39
N CYS A 31 0.94 6.75 7.23
CA CYS A 31 2.08 7.27 7.96
C CYS A 31 1.71 7.48 9.44
N SER A 32 2.71 7.44 10.33
CA SER A 32 2.54 7.68 11.77
C SER A 32 1.87 9.02 12.10
N CYS A 33 2.05 10.04 11.27
CA CYS A 33 1.37 11.35 11.35
C CYS A 33 -0.12 11.35 10.99
N GLY A 34 -0.67 10.23 10.50
CA GLY A 34 -2.06 10.10 10.08
C GLY A 34 -2.34 10.36 8.58
N LEU A 35 -1.35 10.81 7.80
CA LEU A 35 -1.52 10.95 6.35
C LEU A 35 -1.54 9.60 5.63
N ARG A 36 -2.24 9.56 4.49
CA ARG A 36 -2.47 8.35 3.72
C ARG A 36 -1.82 8.50 2.34
N ALA A 37 -1.02 7.53 1.91
CA ALA A 37 -0.61 7.39 0.53
C ALA A 37 -1.35 6.26 -0.18
N THR A 38 -1.74 6.53 -1.42
CA THR A 38 -2.34 5.56 -2.35
C THR A 38 -1.49 5.49 -3.61
N SER A 39 -1.85 4.62 -4.56
CA SER A 39 -1.18 4.58 -5.87
C SER A 39 -1.24 5.90 -6.64
N ASN A 40 -2.29 6.70 -6.39
CA ASN A 40 -2.59 7.93 -7.13
C ASN A 40 -2.34 9.20 -6.32
N SER A 41 -2.11 9.07 -5.02
CA SER A 41 -1.80 10.18 -4.13
C SER A 41 -0.57 9.80 -3.33
N SER A 42 0.56 10.38 -3.72
CA SER A 42 1.77 10.32 -2.91
C SER A 42 1.68 11.37 -1.82
N PHE A 43 2.37 11.15 -0.70
CA PHE A 43 2.53 12.19 0.30
C PHE A 43 3.13 13.42 -0.37
N THR A 44 2.55 14.60 -0.15
CA THR A 44 3.09 15.86 -0.67
C THR A 44 4.57 15.99 -0.27
N ARG A 45 5.38 16.70 -1.08
CA ARG A 45 6.82 16.86 -0.81
C ARG A 45 7.05 17.38 0.61
N GLU A 46 6.23 18.36 1.01
CA GLU A 46 6.17 18.91 2.37
C GLU A 46 6.00 17.85 3.46
N HIS A 47 5.20 16.81 3.21
CA HIS A 47 5.00 15.73 4.16
C HIS A 47 6.21 14.79 4.24
N SER A 48 6.84 14.50 3.10
CA SER A 48 8.05 13.68 3.07
C SER A 48 9.20 14.38 3.80
N GLU A 49 9.28 15.72 3.71
CA GLU A 49 10.29 16.54 4.38
C GLU A 49 10.02 16.71 5.88
N LYS A 50 8.76 16.82 6.32
CA LYS A 50 8.42 16.99 7.75
C LYS A 50 8.40 15.70 8.55
N CYS A 51 7.97 14.59 7.95
CA CYS A 51 7.65 13.38 8.70
C CYS A 51 8.76 12.33 8.64
N ASP A 52 9.81 12.59 7.86
CA ASP A 52 10.85 11.65 7.40
C ASP A 52 10.28 10.39 6.69
N GLY A 53 8.97 10.15 6.76
CA GLY A 53 8.25 9.02 6.18
C GLY A 53 8.64 7.66 6.77
N HIS A 54 9.48 7.61 7.81
CA HIS A 54 10.19 6.41 8.28
C HIS A 54 9.31 5.31 8.90
N GLU A 55 8.13 5.66 9.38
CA GLU A 55 7.20 4.69 9.95
C GLU A 55 5.83 4.77 9.29
N PHE A 56 5.39 3.64 8.74
CA PHE A 56 4.09 3.52 8.10
C PHE A 56 3.48 2.15 8.32
N LYS A 57 2.15 2.11 8.37
CA LYS A 57 1.34 0.90 8.44
C LYS A 57 0.76 0.61 7.07
N ILE A 58 0.80 -0.64 6.66
CA ILE A 58 0.19 -1.10 5.40
C ILE A 58 -1.26 -1.46 5.70
N ILE A 59 -2.21 -0.69 5.18
CA ILE A 59 -3.63 -1.00 5.30
C ILE A 59 -4.04 -1.80 4.06
N ARG A 60 -4.29 -3.09 4.25
CA ARG A 60 -4.72 -3.98 3.18
C ARG A 60 -6.19 -3.78 2.86
N LEU A 61 -6.54 -4.02 1.60
CA LEU A 61 -7.94 -4.18 1.23
C LEU A 61 -8.47 -5.36 2.05
N ARG A 62 -9.59 -5.19 2.75
CA ARG A 62 -10.27 -6.34 3.38
C ARG A 62 -10.72 -7.23 2.24
N SER A 63 -9.97 -8.29 1.98
CA SER A 63 -10.40 -9.37 1.11
C SER A 63 -11.72 -9.91 1.63
N LYS A 64 -12.85 -9.49 1.07
CA LYS A 64 -14.02 -10.36 0.94
C LYS A 64 -13.69 -11.40 -0.14
N TRP A 65 -12.65 -12.19 0.06
CA TRP A 65 -12.51 -13.46 -0.65
C TRP A 65 -13.44 -14.46 0.04
N LYS A 66 -14.76 -14.21 -0.04
CA LYS A 66 -15.74 -15.28 -0.10
C LYS A 66 -15.82 -15.67 -1.58
N VAL A 67 -14.76 -16.31 -2.08
CA VAL A 67 -14.99 -17.23 -3.19
C VAL A 67 -15.56 -18.45 -2.50
N LYS A 68 -16.90 -18.48 -2.43
CA LYS A 68 -17.65 -19.69 -2.13
C LYS A 68 -17.26 -20.63 -3.27
N LEU A 69 -16.35 -21.57 -3.03
CA LEU A 69 -16.20 -22.74 -3.89
C LEU A 69 -17.50 -23.52 -3.71
N GLU A 70 -18.52 -23.12 -4.45
CA GLU A 70 -19.72 -23.88 -4.62
C GLU A 70 -19.36 -25.12 -5.43
N ASN A 71 -19.56 -26.25 -4.77
CA ASN A 71 -19.79 -27.59 -5.32
C ASN A 71 -18.62 -28.24 -6.06
N VAL A 72 -18.00 -29.17 -5.32
CA VAL A 72 -17.72 -30.53 -5.80
C VAL A 72 -18.77 -30.91 -6.84
N ALA A 73 -18.36 -31.02 -8.09
CA ALA A 73 -19.13 -31.68 -9.12
C ALA A 73 -18.89 -33.18 -9.00
N ASP A 74 -20.01 -33.90 -8.90
CA ASP A 74 -20.32 -35.31 -9.21
C ASP A 74 -19.13 -36.25 -9.56
#